data_AF-A0A2V6L4L6-F1
#
_entry.id   AF-A0A2V6L4L6-F1
#
_cell.length_a   1.000
_cell.length_b   1.000
_cell.length_c   1.000
_cell.angle_alpha   90.00
_cell.angle_beta   90.00
_cell.angle_gamma   90.00
#
_symmetry.space_group_name_H-M   'P 1'
#
loop_
_entity.id
_entity.type
_entity.pdbx_description
1 polymer ?
#
loop_
_entity_poly.entity_id
_entity_poly.type
_entity_poly.pdbx_seq_one_letter_code
_entity_poly.pdbx_strand_id
1 'polypeptide(L)'
;MISFQKRFLFVHIPKTAGNSIQSALRDYSEDELVALRDEQDGIERFGLRNPNYKIKKHSTLGEYRDALGNEQFRNLYKFTCVRNPWD
;
A
#
# COMPACT_ATOMS: atom_id res chain seq x y z
N MET A 1 -0.90 0.46 1.50
CA MET A 1 -1.41 -0.71 2.24
C MET A 1 -1.82 -0.26 3.62
N ILE A 2 -3.05 -0.51 4.03
CA ILE A 2 -3.65 0.00 5.27
C ILE A 2 -4.02 -1.18 6.18
N SER A 3 -3.73 -1.01 7.47
CA SER A 3 -4.29 -1.81 8.56
C SER A 3 -4.80 -0.90 9.65
N PHE A 4 -6.10 -0.83 9.87
CA PHE A 4 -6.66 -0.13 11.03
C PHE A 4 -6.51 -0.96 12.30
N GLN A 5 -6.64 -2.28 12.20
CA GLN A 5 -6.47 -3.17 13.35
C GLN A 5 -5.04 -3.10 13.93
N LYS A 6 -4.03 -3.10 13.06
CA LYS A 6 -2.61 -3.00 13.46
C LYS A 6 -2.09 -1.56 13.46
N ARG A 7 -2.92 -0.61 13.05
CA ARG A 7 -2.65 0.84 12.98
C ARG A 7 -1.44 1.20 12.14
N PHE A 8 -1.36 0.69 10.90
CA PHE A 8 -0.27 1.05 9.99
C PHE A 8 -0.75 1.49 8.60
N LEU A 9 0.10 2.28 7.94
CA LEU A 9 0.02 2.67 6.55
C LEU A 9 1.40 2.48 5.89
N PHE A 10 1.49 1.49 5.01
CA PHE A 10 2.65 1.32 4.13
C PHE A 10 2.42 2.04 2.80
N VAL A 11 3.25 3.03 2.48
CA VAL A 11 3.21 3.75 1.20
C VAL A 11 4.19 3.10 0.23
N HIS A 12 3.67 2.57 -0.87
CA HIS A 12 4.48 1.82 -1.83
C HIS A 12 5.09 2.76 -2.89
N ILE A 13 6.38 3.10 -2.74
CA ILE A 13 7.14 3.83 -3.77
C ILE A 13 7.58 2.85 -4.87
N PRO A 14 7.42 3.16 -6.17
CA PRO A 14 7.84 2.27 -7.25
C PRO A 14 9.30 1.82 -7.13
N LYS A 15 9.55 0.52 -7.41
CA LYS A 15 10.90 -0.06 -7.56
C LYS A 15 11.76 -0.05 -6.29
N THR A 16 11.15 -0.08 -5.11
CA THR A 16 11.82 -0.09 -3.79
C THR A 16 11.60 -1.40 -3.01
N ALA A 17 11.47 -2.52 -3.74
CA ALA A 17 11.06 -3.83 -3.17
C ALA A 17 9.71 -3.80 -2.43
N GLY A 18 8.84 -2.84 -2.74
CA GLY A 18 7.55 -2.70 -2.05
C GLY A 18 6.59 -3.87 -2.28
N ASN A 19 6.70 -4.61 -3.39
CA ASN A 19 5.94 -5.86 -3.57
C ASN A 19 6.21 -6.88 -2.46
N SER A 20 7.48 -7.05 -2.06
CA SER A 20 7.87 -7.99 -1.00
C SER A 20 7.25 -7.59 0.34
N ILE A 21 7.25 -6.29 0.65
CA ILE A 21 6.60 -5.75 1.85
C ILE A 21 5.08 -5.96 1.79
N GLN A 22 4.44 -5.70 0.64
CA GLN A 22 3.01 -5.93 0.46
C GLN A 22 2.65 -7.42 0.64
N SER A 23 3.43 -8.33 0.09
CA SER A 23 3.22 -9.77 0.24
C SER A 23 3.32 -10.19 1.72
N ALA A 24 4.33 -9.71 2.45
CA ALA A 24 4.50 -10.02 3.87
C ALA A 24 3.40 -9.44 4.78
N LEU A 25 2.80 -8.30 4.39
CA LEU A 25 1.78 -7.62 5.17
C LEU A 25 0.34 -7.95 4.76
N ARG A 26 0.15 -8.78 3.72
CA ARG A 26 -1.17 -9.05 3.12
C ARG A 26 -2.22 -9.50 4.13
N ASP A 27 -1.83 -10.39 5.05
CA ASP A 27 -2.77 -11.01 6.02
C ASP A 27 -3.12 -10.09 7.19
N TYR A 28 -2.43 -8.94 7.29
CA TYR A 28 -2.65 -7.95 8.34
C TYR A 28 -3.35 -6.69 7.81
N SER A 29 -3.61 -6.62 6.52
CA SER A 29 -4.10 -5.44 5.82
C SER A 29 -5.56 -5.62 5.42
N GLU A 30 -6.35 -4.54 5.43
CA GLU A 30 -7.71 -4.56 4.88
C GLU A 30 -7.74 -4.34 3.35
N ASP A 31 -6.58 -4.15 2.72
CA ASP A 31 -6.44 -4.14 1.27
C ASP A 31 -6.37 -5.54 0.65
N GLU A 32 -6.90 -5.65 -0.55
CA GLU A 32 -6.86 -6.84 -1.38
C GLU A 32 -5.77 -6.71 -2.47
N LEU A 33 -5.00 -7.78 -2.63
CA LEU A 33 -4.10 -7.94 -3.77
C LEU A 33 -4.91 -8.50 -4.95
N VAL A 34 -4.88 -7.81 -6.08
CA VAL A 34 -5.75 -8.10 -7.23
C VAL A 34 -4.95 -8.22 -8.52
N ALA A 35 -5.26 -9.20 -9.37
CA ALA A 35 -4.77 -9.26 -10.75
C ALA A 35 -5.72 -8.42 -11.63
N LEU A 36 -5.33 -7.18 -11.94
CA LEU A 36 -6.15 -6.21 -12.66
C LEU A 36 -5.92 -6.22 -14.18
N ARG A 37 -4.92 -6.96 -14.68
CA ARG A 37 -4.56 -7.03 -16.10
C ARG A 37 -4.14 -8.45 -16.46
N ASP A 38 -4.23 -8.81 -17.73
CA ASP A 38 -3.87 -10.15 -18.20
C ASP A 38 -2.39 -10.46 -18.00
N GLU A 39 -1.52 -9.44 -17.91
CA GLU A 39 -0.09 -9.64 -17.63
C GLU A 39 0.24 -9.76 -16.12
N GLN A 40 -0.77 -9.70 -15.26
CA GLN A 40 -0.62 -9.82 -13.81
C GLN A 40 -0.83 -11.26 -13.36
N ASP A 41 0.24 -11.88 -12.85
CA ASP A 41 0.22 -13.27 -12.36
C ASP A 41 -0.42 -13.41 -10.96
N GLY A 42 -0.76 -12.29 -10.30
CA GLY A 42 -1.33 -12.29 -8.96
C GLY A 42 -0.33 -12.66 -7.84
N ILE A 43 0.93 -12.93 -8.19
CA ILE A 43 1.99 -13.36 -7.28
C ILE A 43 3.09 -12.29 -7.22
N GLU A 44 3.75 -12.02 -8.35
CA GLU A 44 4.80 -10.99 -8.48
C GLU A 44 4.25 -9.68 -9.07
N ARG A 45 3.22 -9.81 -9.90
CA ARG A 45 2.54 -8.72 -10.59
C ARG A 45 1.10 -8.69 -10.14
N PHE A 46 0.82 -7.87 -9.14
CA PHE A 46 -0.52 -7.58 -8.66
C PHE A 46 -0.73 -6.07 -8.43
N GLY A 47 -1.98 -5.64 -8.56
CA GLY A 47 -2.50 -4.37 -8.10
C GLY A 47 -2.91 -4.40 -6.64
N LEU A 48 -3.24 -3.22 -6.11
CA LEU A 48 -3.77 -3.04 -4.76
C LEU A 48 -5.17 -2.42 -4.89
N ARG A 49 -6.15 -2.99 -4.20
CA ARG A 49 -7.50 -2.45 -4.10
C ARG A 49 -7.91 -2.39 -2.64
N ASN A 50 -8.57 -1.30 -2.26
CA ASN A 50 -9.28 -1.21 -0.99
C ASN A 50 -10.79 -1.16 -1.27
N PRO A 51 -11.62 -1.92 -0.53
CA PRO A 51 -13.07 -1.88 -0.72
C PRO A 51 -13.71 -0.56 -0.22
N ASN A 52 -13.10 0.08 0.77
CA ASN A 52 -13.66 1.25 1.47
C ASN A 52 -13.07 2.58 0.96
N TYR A 53 -11.85 2.55 0.42
CA TYR A 53 -11.11 3.75 0.03
C TYR A 53 -10.66 3.69 -1.42
N LYS A 54 -10.76 4.81 -2.14
CA LYS A 54 -10.32 4.91 -3.54
C LYS A 54 -8.81 5.10 -3.63
N ILE A 55 -8.06 4.10 -3.19
CA ILE A 55 -6.60 4.06 -3.23
C ILE A 55 -6.11 3.02 -4.23
N LYS A 56 -4.94 3.27 -4.80
CA LYS A 56 -4.30 2.38 -5.77
C LYS A 56 -2.87 2.07 -5.33
N LYS A 57 -2.26 1.11 -6.00
CA LYS A 57 -0.82 0.90 -5.91
C LYS A 57 -0.10 2.19 -6.30
N HIS A 58 0.92 2.56 -5.53
CA HIS A 58 1.70 3.80 -5.68
C HIS A 58 0.95 5.10 -5.41
N SER A 59 -0.24 5.06 -4.79
CA SER A 59 -0.87 6.27 -4.28
C SER A 59 0.09 7.04 -3.35
N THR A 60 0.11 8.36 -3.52
CA THR A 60 0.93 9.27 -2.73
C THR A 60 0.39 9.38 -1.31
N LEU A 61 1.24 9.84 -0.38
CA LEU A 61 0.81 10.08 0.99
C LEU A 61 -0.34 11.10 1.11
N GLY A 62 -0.40 12.08 0.21
CA GLY A 62 -1.48 13.05 0.12
C GLY A 62 -2.81 12.41 -0.25
N GLU A 63 -2.83 11.53 -1.26
CA GLU A 63 -4.03 10.79 -1.65
C GLU A 63 -4.55 9.89 -0.52
N TYR A 64 -3.64 9.28 0.26
CA TYR A 64 -4.05 8.54 1.46
C TYR A 64 -4.69 9.45 2.52
N ARG A 65 -4.12 10.64 2.77
CA ARG A 65 -4.71 11.60 3.71
C ARG A 65 -6.10 12.04 3.25
N ASP A 66 -6.24 12.34 1.97
CA ASP A 66 -7.51 12.82 1.41
C ASP A 66 -8.58 11.72 1.42
N ALA A 67 -8.20 10.46 1.21
CA ALA A 67 -9.11 9.31 1.29
C ALA A 67 -9.52 8.95 2.73
N LEU A 68 -8.58 9.02 3.69
CA LEU A 68 -8.81 8.59 5.09
C LEU A 68 -9.38 9.69 5.99
N GLY A 69 -9.19 10.96 5.63
CA GLY A 69 -9.43 12.08 6.52
C GLY A 69 -8.35 12.23 7.61
N ASN A 70 -8.30 13.42 8.21
CA ASN A 70 -7.19 13.82 9.08
C ASN A 70 -7.06 13.00 10.38
N GLU A 71 -8.18 12.54 10.96
CA GLU A 71 -8.14 11.81 12.22
C GLU A 71 -7.58 10.40 12.05
N GLN A 72 -8.20 9.58 11.19
CA GLN A 72 -7.72 8.24 10.87
C GLN A 72 -6.28 8.27 10.34
N PHE A 73 -5.99 9.18 9.41
CA PHE A 73 -4.65 9.30 8.85
C PHE A 73 -3.60 9.56 9.94
N ARG A 74 -3.87 10.45 10.90
CA ARG A 74 -2.91 10.75 11.98
C ARG A 74 -2.65 9.55 12.90
N ASN A 75 -3.67 8.72 13.15
CA ASN A 75 -3.59 7.59 14.08
C ASN A 75 -2.82 6.38 13.54
N LEU A 76 -2.45 6.35 12.25
CA LEU A 76 -1.68 5.27 11.64
C LEU A 76 -0.17 5.51 11.74
N TYR A 77 0.60 4.46 12.05
CA TYR A 77 2.05 4.43 11.87
C TYR A 77 2.39 4.34 10.38
N LYS A 78 3.15 5.30 9.86
CA LYS A 78 3.40 5.45 8.42
C LYS A 78 4.84 5.11 8.11
N PHE A 79 5.05 4.25 7.12
CA PHE A 79 6.39 3.88 6.68
C PHE A 79 6.43 3.60 5.19
N THR A 80 7.63 3.66 4.65
CA THR A 80 7.93 3.36 3.25
C THR A 80 9.36 2.85 3.14
N CYS A 81 9.68 2.23 2.01
CA CYS A 81 11.04 1.89 1.65
C CYS A 81 11.49 2.83 0.53
N VAL A 82 12.70 3.36 0.64
CA VAL A 82 13.36 4.13 -0.41
C VAL A 82 14.66 3.44 -0.76
N ARG A 83 15.07 3.58 -2.02
CA ARG A 83 16.38 3.12 -2.47
C ARG A 83 17.41 4.22 -2.19
N ASN A 84 18.62 3.84 -1.80
CA ASN A 84 19.72 4.78 -1.68
C ASN A 84 20.03 5.36 -3.08
N PRO A 85 20.05 6.68 -3.26
CA PRO A 85 20.31 7.28 -4.58
C PRO A 85 21.71 7.02 -5.14
N TRP A 86 22.65 6.52 -4.33
CA TRP A 86 24.01 6.18 -4.73
C TRP A 86 24.20 4.69 -5.11
N ASP A 87 23.15 3.86 -4.94
CA ASP A 87 23.08 2.44 -5.33
C ASP A 87 22.20 2.19 -6.57
#